data_AF-A0A1Y2MK59-F1
#
_entry.id   AF-A0A1Y2MK59-F1
#
_cell.length_a   1.000
_cell.length_b   1.000
_cell.length_c   1.000
_cell.angle_alpha   90.00
_cell.angle_beta   90.00
_cell.angle_gamma   90.00
#
_symmetry.space_group_name_H-M   'P 1'
#
loop_
_entity.id
_entity.type
_entity.pdbx_description
1 polymer ?
#
loop_
_entity_poly.entity_id
_entity_poly.type
_entity_poly.pdbx_seq_one_letter_code
_entity_poly.pdbx_strand_id
1 'polypeptide(L)'
;MEPISDHEAAAFAGRFAADFQSFDEDNPTRRAEVLRSLLADPQACTWGWSGAGRQRADSPLPGRIYRSSETVVFVEVVVRATTYARACPPPEPPEPRGAAESEPAGAVGPSCAPSESDPGWVAVEANWLRMTVPITRDPDDGRLVVDPHLVSDQSS
;
A
#
# COMPACT_ATOMS: atom_id res chain seq x y z
N MET A 1 -18.49 -5.48 -17.18
CA MET A 1 -17.33 -5.36 -16.28
C MET A 1 -16.58 -6.68 -16.34
N GLU A 2 -15.27 -6.65 -16.56
CA GLU A 2 -14.46 -7.87 -16.71
C GLU A 2 -14.33 -8.61 -15.37
N PRO A 3 -14.46 -9.96 -15.35
CA PRO A 3 -14.17 -10.75 -14.15
C PRO A 3 -12.76 -10.49 -13.62
N ILE A 4 -12.57 -10.69 -12.31
CA ILE A 4 -11.25 -10.58 -11.68
C ILE A 4 -10.66 -11.99 -11.54
N SER A 5 -9.61 -12.29 -12.28
CA SER A 5 -8.81 -13.50 -12.14
C SER A 5 -8.05 -13.56 -10.81
N ASP A 6 -7.75 -14.77 -10.34
CA ASP A 6 -7.04 -14.95 -9.07
C ASP A 6 -5.61 -14.40 -9.12
N HIS A 7 -4.94 -14.47 -10.28
CA HIS A 7 -3.58 -13.97 -10.43
C HIS A 7 -3.50 -12.45 -10.41
N GLU A 8 -4.40 -11.74 -11.11
CA GLU A 8 -4.42 -10.28 -11.07
C GLU A 8 -4.82 -9.76 -9.69
N ALA A 9 -5.78 -10.44 -9.02
CA ALA A 9 -6.17 -10.12 -7.66
C ALA A 9 -4.99 -10.26 -6.68
N ALA A 10 -4.26 -11.38 -6.75
CA ALA A 10 -3.10 -11.62 -5.89
C ALA A 10 -1.99 -10.59 -6.11
N ALA A 11 -1.65 -10.29 -7.37
CA ALA A 11 -0.62 -9.30 -7.70
C ALA A 11 -1.01 -7.88 -7.25
N PHE A 12 -2.25 -7.47 -7.51
CA PHE A 12 -2.78 -6.17 -7.09
C PHE A 12 -2.84 -6.04 -5.57
N ALA A 13 -3.36 -7.06 -4.87
CA ALA A 13 -3.41 -7.09 -3.41
C ALA A 13 -2.03 -7.00 -2.78
N GLY A 14 -1.06 -7.75 -3.32
CA GLY A 14 0.32 -7.75 -2.82
C GLY A 14 0.97 -6.37 -2.92
N ARG A 15 0.83 -5.71 -4.09
CA ARG A 15 1.32 -4.34 -4.29
C ARG A 15 0.63 -3.38 -3.32
N PHE A 16 -0.70 -3.40 -3.26
CA PHE A 16 -1.47 -2.52 -2.38
C PHE A 16 -1.07 -2.69 -0.92
N ALA A 17 -0.92 -3.94 -0.43
CA ALA A 17 -0.55 -4.20 0.96
C ALA A 17 0.83 -3.62 1.31
N ALA A 18 1.82 -3.73 0.42
CA ALA A 18 3.14 -3.13 0.63
C ALA A 18 3.08 -1.59 0.68
N ASP A 19 2.31 -0.98 -0.22
CA ASP A 19 2.16 0.48 -0.24
C ASP A 19 1.31 1.00 0.94
N PHE A 20 0.25 0.29 1.33
CA PHE A 20 -0.63 0.65 2.44
C PHE A 20 0.05 0.50 3.81
N GLN A 21 0.99 -0.45 3.94
CA GLN A 21 1.79 -0.63 5.16
C GLN A 21 3.11 0.16 5.12
N SER A 22 3.32 1.02 4.13
CA SER A 22 4.47 1.93 4.08
C SER A 22 4.05 3.38 4.37
N PHE A 23 4.87 4.09 5.13
CA PHE A 23 4.66 5.49 5.46
C PHE A 23 5.96 6.15 5.94
N ASP A 24 6.02 7.48 5.80
CA ASP A 24 7.19 8.29 6.15
C ASP A 24 6.75 9.67 6.61
N GLU A 25 6.96 10.00 7.89
CA GLU A 25 6.62 11.33 8.42
C GLU A 25 7.42 12.46 7.76
N ASP A 26 8.57 12.17 7.15
CA ASP A 26 9.36 13.16 6.39
C ASP A 26 8.75 13.46 5.00
N ASN A 27 7.87 12.59 4.50
CA ASN A 27 7.15 12.80 3.25
C ASN A 27 5.66 12.41 3.41
N PRO A 28 4.88 13.24 4.13
CA PRO A 28 3.53 12.88 4.51
C PRO A 28 2.53 12.81 3.35
N THR A 29 2.85 13.44 2.21
CA THR A 29 1.96 13.44 1.04
C THR A 29 2.12 12.19 0.17
N ARG A 30 3.30 11.55 0.18
CA ARG A 30 3.62 10.42 -0.71
C ARG A 30 2.61 9.30 -0.66
N ARG A 31 2.17 8.93 0.55
CA ARG A 31 1.19 7.87 0.76
C ARG A 31 -0.14 8.19 0.06
N ALA A 32 -0.61 9.43 0.17
CA ALA A 32 -1.84 9.88 -0.47
C ALA A 32 -1.68 9.95 -2.00
N GLU A 33 -0.56 10.47 -2.50
CA GLU A 33 -0.26 10.54 -3.94
C GLU A 33 -0.33 9.18 -4.62
N VAL A 34 0.20 8.14 -3.97
CA VAL A 34 0.22 6.77 -4.51
C VAL A 34 -1.15 6.09 -4.36
N LEU A 35 -1.71 6.07 -3.15
CA LEU A 35 -2.86 5.23 -2.83
C LEU A 35 -4.20 5.75 -3.37
N ARG A 36 -4.36 7.06 -3.60
CA ARG A 36 -5.63 7.64 -4.08
C ARG A 36 -6.10 7.02 -5.39
N SER A 37 -5.18 6.61 -6.27
CA SER A 37 -5.51 5.97 -7.55
C SER A 37 -5.91 4.49 -7.42
N LEU A 38 -5.61 3.88 -6.27
CA LEU A 38 -5.85 2.46 -6.02
C LEU A 38 -7.08 2.22 -5.13
N LEU A 39 -7.73 3.29 -4.65
CA LEU A 39 -8.84 3.22 -3.70
C LEU A 39 -10.13 3.72 -4.36
N ALA A 40 -11.23 2.99 -4.12
CA ALA A 40 -12.58 3.47 -4.47
C ALA A 40 -12.98 4.68 -3.62
N ASP A 41 -12.50 4.76 -2.37
CA ASP A 41 -12.59 5.92 -1.49
C ASP A 41 -11.19 6.57 -1.33
N PRO A 42 -10.87 7.64 -2.07
CA PRO A 42 -9.58 8.31 -1.98
C PRO A 42 -9.24 8.87 -0.59
N GLN A 43 -10.23 9.09 0.28
CA GLN A 43 -9.98 9.57 1.65
C GLN A 43 -9.41 8.49 2.57
N ALA A 44 -9.56 7.20 2.20
CA ALA A 44 -9.00 6.09 2.95
C ALA A 44 -7.47 5.96 2.84
N CYS A 45 -6.80 6.78 2.02
CA CYS A 45 -5.36 6.71 1.79
C CYS A 45 -4.51 6.93 3.06
N THR A 46 -5.03 7.59 4.09
CA THR A 46 -4.32 7.84 5.35
C THR A 46 -4.75 6.91 6.49
N TRP A 47 -5.72 6.03 6.26
CA TRP A 47 -6.20 5.12 7.31
C TRP A 47 -5.07 4.20 7.82
N GLY A 48 -5.08 3.91 9.12
CA GLY A 48 -4.08 3.07 9.76
C GLY A 48 -2.75 3.77 10.04
N TRP A 49 -2.59 5.05 9.70
CA TRP A 49 -1.41 5.83 10.01
C TRP A 49 -1.76 7.14 10.72
N SER A 50 -1.08 7.45 11.81
CA SER A 50 -1.28 8.67 12.59
C SER A 50 -0.63 9.92 11.98
N GLY A 51 0.14 9.77 10.90
CA GLY A 51 0.99 10.82 10.34
C GLY A 51 2.39 10.88 10.97
N ALA A 52 2.68 10.06 11.98
CA ALA A 52 3.97 9.99 12.66
C ALA A 52 4.70 8.66 12.39
N GLY A 53 6.03 8.69 12.50
CA GLY A 53 6.92 7.56 12.31
C GLY A 53 7.21 7.23 10.85
N ARG A 54 8.05 6.21 10.68
CA ARG A 54 8.45 5.68 9.38
C ARG A 54 8.38 4.16 9.41
N GLN A 55 7.77 3.60 8.39
CA GLN A 55 7.65 2.16 8.19
C GLN A 55 7.79 1.83 6.72
N ARG A 56 8.54 0.77 6.43
CA ARG A 56 8.64 0.20 5.09
C ARG A 56 8.09 -1.20 5.12
N ALA A 57 7.10 -1.47 4.29
CA ALA A 57 6.61 -2.82 4.07
C ALA A 57 7.11 -3.38 2.75
N ASP A 58 7.49 -4.65 2.77
CA ASP A 58 8.05 -5.41 1.65
C ASP A 58 7.61 -6.88 1.72
N SER A 59 8.03 -7.68 0.74
CA SER A 59 7.80 -9.13 0.70
C SER A 59 6.32 -9.53 0.88
N PRO A 60 5.38 -8.96 0.10
CA PRO A 60 3.98 -9.36 0.21
C PRO A 60 3.79 -10.82 -0.21
N LEU A 61 3.00 -11.55 0.58
CA LEU A 61 2.63 -12.94 0.38
C LEU A 61 1.10 -13.02 0.28
N PRO A 62 0.53 -12.90 -0.94
CA PRO A 62 -0.88 -13.15 -1.16
C PRO A 62 -1.23 -14.60 -0.79
N GLY A 63 -2.30 -14.78 -0.04
CA GLY A 63 -2.78 -16.04 0.49
C GLY A 63 -4.15 -16.40 -0.06
N ARG A 64 -5.09 -16.71 0.84
CA ARG A 64 -6.45 -17.11 0.46
C ARG A 64 -7.16 -16.00 -0.30
N ILE A 65 -7.88 -16.39 -1.36
CA ILE A 65 -8.78 -15.53 -2.12
C ILE A 65 -10.20 -16.00 -1.84
N TYR A 66 -11.03 -15.11 -1.31
CA TYR A 66 -12.46 -15.31 -1.17
C TYR A 66 -13.19 -14.49 -2.23
N ARG A 67 -14.17 -15.10 -2.89
CA ARG A 67 -14.92 -14.50 -3.99
C ARG A 67 -16.37 -14.33 -3.60
N SER A 68 -16.83 -13.08 -3.56
CA SER A 68 -18.24 -12.75 -3.37
C SER A 68 -18.98 -12.69 -4.71
N SER A 69 -18.32 -12.23 -5.78
CA SER A 69 -18.84 -12.24 -7.15
C SER A 69 -17.72 -12.29 -8.19
N GLU A 70 -18.07 -12.31 -9.48
CA GLU A 70 -17.09 -12.23 -10.58
C GLU A 70 -16.20 -10.97 -10.50
N THR A 71 -16.71 -9.89 -9.89
CA THR A 71 -16.02 -8.59 -9.83
C THR A 71 -15.70 -8.15 -8.41
N VAL A 72 -15.95 -8.98 -7.39
CA VAL A 72 -15.66 -8.67 -5.98
C VAL A 72 -14.92 -9.83 -5.32
N VAL A 73 -13.68 -9.56 -4.92
CA VAL A 73 -12.80 -10.54 -4.26
C VAL A 73 -12.14 -9.95 -3.02
N PHE A 74 -11.78 -10.81 -2.09
CA PHE A 74 -11.06 -10.47 -0.88
C PHE A 74 -9.79 -11.32 -0.83
N VAL A 75 -8.64 -10.66 -0.77
CA VAL A 75 -7.35 -11.35 -0.77
C VAL A 75 -6.70 -11.17 0.58
N GLU A 76 -6.44 -12.27 1.29
CA GLU A 76 -5.57 -12.23 2.46
C GLU A 76 -4.13 -11.98 2.00
N VAL A 77 -3.45 -11.03 2.61
CA VAL A 77 -2.04 -10.74 2.35
C VAL A 77 -1.29 -10.69 3.67
N VAL A 78 -0.13 -11.35 3.70
CA VAL A 78 0.85 -11.19 4.77
C VAL A 78 2.03 -10.40 4.21
N VAL A 79 2.43 -9.31 4.85
CA VAL A 79 3.51 -8.43 4.39
C VAL A 79 4.49 -8.18 5.53
N ARG A 80 5.79 -8.13 5.24
CA ARG A 80 6.80 -7.83 6.24
C ARG A 80 6.95 -6.32 6.34
N ALA A 81 6.76 -5.77 7.54
CA ALA A 81 6.91 -4.35 7.81
C ALA A 81 8.08 -4.10 8.76
N THR A 82 9.03 -3.27 8.35
CA THR A 82 10.14 -2.80 9.17
C THR A 82 9.85 -1.38 9.65
N THR A 83 9.81 -1.19 10.96
CA THR A 83 9.67 0.14 11.57
C THR A 83 11.03 0.81 11.73
N TYR A 84 11.05 2.14 11.72
CA TYR A 84 12.26 2.93 11.88
C TYR A 84 12.09 3.91 13.04
N ALA A 85 13.16 4.07 13.82
CA ALA A 85 13.28 5.12 14.83
C ALA A 85 14.15 6.26 14.30
N ARG A 86 13.87 7.48 14.76
CA ARG A 86 14.70 8.65 14.46
C ARG A 86 16.12 8.45 14.98
N ALA A 87 17.10 8.64 14.10
CA ALA A 87 18.52 8.60 14.44
C ALA A 87 19.03 9.95 14.98
N CYS A 88 18.44 11.04 14.50
CA CYS A 88 18.76 12.41 14.86
C CYS A 88 17.49 13.28 14.90
N PRO A 89 17.54 14.50 15.47
CA PRO A 89 16.42 15.42 15.40
C PRO A 89 15.96 15.66 13.96
N PRO A 90 14.67 15.97 13.73
CA PRO A 90 14.15 16.22 12.40
C PRO A 90 14.97 17.30 11.67
N PRO A 91 15.38 17.07 10.42
CA PRO A 91 16.01 18.11 9.62
C PRO A 91 15.04 19.29 9.40
N GLU A 92 15.58 20.45 9.01
CA GLU A 92 14.76 21.52 8.41
C GLU A 92 13.93 20.96 7.23
N PRO A 93 12.76 21.56 6.93
CA PRO A 93 11.79 20.99 5.99
C PRO A 93 12.50 20.52 4.71
N PRO A 94 12.31 19.25 4.33
CA PRO A 94 13.12 18.64 3.29
C PRO A 94 12.95 19.39 1.98
N GLU A 95 14.06 19.63 1.28
CA GLU A 95 13.98 19.99 -0.12
C GLU A 95 13.22 18.88 -0.88
N PRO A 96 12.37 19.23 -1.85
CA PRO A 96 11.64 18.25 -2.62
C PRO A 96 12.62 17.24 -3.23
N ARG A 97 12.51 15.98 -2.80
CA ARG A 97 13.35 14.89 -3.34
C ARG A 97 13.07 14.79 -4.84
N GLY A 98 14.12 14.95 -5.65
CA GLY A 98 14.00 14.87 -7.10
C GLY A 98 13.40 13.53 -7.54
N ALA A 99 12.43 13.58 -8.43
CA ALA A 99 11.98 12.38 -9.13
C ALA A 99 13.13 11.84 -9.99
N ALA A 100 13.18 10.52 -10.18
CA ALA A 100 14.10 9.93 -11.14
C ALA A 100 13.87 10.57 -12.52
N GLU A 101 14.96 10.83 -13.26
CA GLU A 101 14.91 11.49 -14.56
C GLU A 101 14.11 10.68 -15.61
N SER A 102 13.94 9.37 -15.38
CA SER A 102 13.13 8.50 -16.22
C SER A 102 12.57 7.32 -15.42
N GLU A 103 11.32 6.95 -15.70
CA GLU A 103 10.72 5.74 -15.14
C GLU A 103 11.32 4.49 -15.79
N PRO A 104 11.61 3.43 -15.01
CA PRO A 104 12.15 2.19 -15.56
C PRO A 104 11.12 1.49 -16.45
N ALA A 105 11.61 0.78 -17.46
CA ALA A 105 10.75 -0.04 -18.33
C ALA A 105 9.98 -1.08 -17.50
N GLY A 106 8.66 -1.14 -17.69
CA GLY A 106 7.79 -2.03 -16.93
C GLY A 106 7.34 -1.48 -15.56
N ALA A 107 7.61 -0.21 -15.26
CA ALA A 107 7.02 0.45 -14.09
C ALA A 107 5.48 0.42 -14.18
N VAL A 108 4.84 -0.03 -13.10
CA VAL A 108 3.36 -0.06 -12.96
C VAL A 108 2.85 1.17 -12.19
N GLY A 109 3.76 1.92 -11.57
CA GLY A 109 3.47 3.16 -10.85
C GLY A 109 4.41 3.40 -9.68
N PRO A 110 4.23 4.53 -8.97
CA PRO A 110 5.03 4.86 -7.79
C PRO A 110 4.71 3.92 -6.61
N SER A 111 5.62 3.93 -5.62
CA SER A 111 5.47 3.24 -4.34
C SER A 111 5.52 4.21 -3.16
N CYS A 112 4.81 3.85 -2.09
CA CYS A 112 4.86 4.49 -0.77
C CYS A 112 6.11 4.13 0.03
N ALA A 113 6.82 3.06 -0.35
CA ALA A 113 7.94 2.54 0.40
C ALA A 113 9.06 3.61 0.54
N PRO A 114 9.39 4.04 1.76
CA PRO A 114 10.51 4.94 1.95
C PRO A 114 11.84 4.22 1.65
N SER A 115 12.91 4.99 1.44
CA SER A 115 14.27 4.43 1.28
C SER A 115 14.62 3.56 2.49
N GLU A 116 15.23 2.39 2.22
CA GLU A 116 15.80 1.49 3.25
C GLU A 116 16.96 2.14 3.98
N SER A 117 17.74 2.95 3.26
CA SER A 117 18.94 3.61 3.75
C SER A 117 18.70 5.11 3.75
N ASP A 118 18.34 5.64 4.91
CA ASP A 118 18.13 7.06 5.14
C ASP A 118 18.86 7.43 6.44
N PRO A 119 19.84 8.36 6.42
CA PRO A 119 20.68 8.63 7.59
C PRO A 119 19.90 9.21 8.77
N GLY A 120 18.71 9.76 8.56
CA GLY A 120 17.83 10.25 9.62
C GLY A 120 17.09 9.15 10.38
N TRP A 121 17.19 7.90 9.93
CA TRP A 121 16.35 6.79 10.37
C TRP A 121 17.16 5.51 10.59
N VAL A 122 16.90 4.82 11.69
CA VAL A 122 17.49 3.52 12.03
C VAL A 122 16.39 2.47 12.05
N ALA A 123 16.57 1.38 11.29
CA ALA A 123 15.66 0.24 11.33
C ALA A 123 15.63 -0.38 12.73
N VAL A 124 14.43 -0.71 13.21
CA VAL A 124 14.22 -1.23 14.57
C VAL A 124 13.81 -2.70 14.52
N GLU A 125 12.52 -2.97 14.34
CA GLU A 125 11.97 -4.32 14.31
C GLU A 125 11.22 -4.57 13.01
N ALA A 126 11.28 -5.83 12.56
CA ALA A 126 10.52 -6.30 11.43
C ALA A 126 9.41 -7.24 11.93
N ASN A 127 8.17 -6.93 11.57
CA ASN A 127 6.98 -7.68 11.93
C ASN A 127 6.25 -8.18 10.68
N TRP A 128 5.63 -9.36 10.76
CA TRP A 128 4.70 -9.82 9.73
C TRP A 128 3.30 -9.31 10.05
N LEU A 129 2.74 -8.50 9.15
CA LEU A 129 1.39 -7.94 9.27
C LEU A 129 0.45 -8.70 8.34
N ARG A 130 -0.72 -9.08 8.86
CA ARG A 130 -1.80 -9.68 8.05
C ARG A 130 -2.86 -8.63 7.78
N MET A 131 -3.35 -8.58 6.54
CA MET A 131 -4.53 -7.80 6.18
C MET A 131 -5.37 -8.52 5.11
N THR A 132 -6.63 -8.12 5.00
CA THR A 132 -7.50 -8.54 3.91
C THR A 132 -7.68 -7.35 2.98
N VAL A 133 -7.44 -7.54 1.70
CA VAL A 133 -7.57 -6.51 0.65
C VAL A 133 -8.88 -6.76 -0.11
N PRO A 134 -9.93 -5.96 0.11
CA PRO A 134 -11.16 -6.02 -0.66
C PRO A 134 -10.98 -5.36 -2.03
N ILE A 135 -11.07 -6.12 -3.11
CA ILE A 135 -10.83 -5.65 -4.47
C ILE A 135 -12.16 -5.70 -5.25
N THR A 136 -12.42 -4.62 -5.96
CA THR A 136 -13.47 -4.53 -6.97
C THR A 136 -12.94 -3.85 -8.24
N ARG A 137 -13.81 -3.71 -9.23
CA ARG A 137 -13.57 -2.94 -10.44
C ARG A 137 -14.20 -1.55 -10.28
N ASP A 138 -13.46 -0.51 -10.64
CA ASP A 138 -13.97 0.86 -10.72
C ASP A 138 -15.12 0.92 -11.74
N PRO A 139 -16.28 1.53 -11.40
CA PRO A 139 -17.42 1.56 -12.29
C PRO A 139 -17.22 2.44 -13.53
N ASP A 140 -16.30 3.42 -13.47
CA ASP A 140 -16.09 4.40 -14.53
C ASP A 140 -15.10 3.88 -15.60
N ASP A 141 -13.99 3.28 -15.17
CA ASP A 141 -12.90 2.86 -16.07
C ASP A 141 -12.57 1.35 -16.04
N GLY A 142 -13.17 0.58 -15.13
CA GLY A 142 -12.99 -0.87 -15.03
C GLY A 142 -11.63 -1.32 -14.50
N ARG A 143 -10.78 -0.42 -13.98
CA ARG A 143 -9.53 -0.81 -13.33
C ARG A 143 -9.79 -1.48 -11.98
N LEU A 144 -8.80 -2.20 -11.46
CA LEU A 144 -8.87 -2.74 -10.10
C LEU A 144 -8.70 -1.61 -9.08
N VAL A 145 -9.58 -1.59 -8.08
CA VAL A 145 -9.52 -0.70 -6.93
C VAL A 145 -9.77 -1.47 -5.65
N VAL A 146 -9.22 -0.96 -4.55
CA VAL A 146 -9.55 -1.42 -3.20
C VAL A 146 -10.73 -0.61 -2.70
N ASP A 147 -11.81 -1.30 -2.32
CA ASP A 147 -12.96 -0.66 -1.69
C ASP A 147 -13.02 -1.06 -0.21
N PRO A 148 -12.61 -0.16 0.70
CA PRO A 148 -12.53 -0.47 2.12
C PRO A 148 -13.90 -0.62 2.80
N HIS A 149 -15.01 -0.25 2.10
CA HIS A 149 -16.37 -0.38 2.62
C HIS A 149 -17.00 -1.73 2.28
N LEU A 150 -16.35 -2.55 1.46
CA LEU A 150 -16.77 -3.93 1.21
C LEU A 150 -16.56 -4.79 2.45
N VAL A 151 -17.64 -5.47 2.85
CA VAL A 151 -17.63 -6.41 3.98
C VAL A 151 -17.64 -7.83 3.44
N SER A 152 -16.79 -8.69 4.01
CA SER A 152 -16.85 -10.13 3.74
C SER A 152 -17.97 -10.76 4.55
N ASP A 153 -18.82 -11.55 3.90
CA ASP A 153 -19.89 -12.32 4.53
C ASP A 153 -19.36 -13.40 5.51
N GLN A 154 -18.04 -13.61 5.60
CA GLN A 154 -17.40 -14.57 6.49
C GLN A 154 -17.13 -14.05 7.91
N SER A 155 -17.76 -12.95 8.34
CA SER A 155 -17.63 -12.41 9.70
C SER A 155 -18.59 -13.05 10.72
N SER A 156 -19.10 -14.26 10.44
CA SER A 156 -19.96 -15.06 11.36
C SER A 156 -19.23 -16.28 11.92
#